data_AF-A0A254ST21-F1
#
_entry.id   AF-A0A254ST21-F1
#
_cell.length_a   1.000
_cell.length_b   1.000
_cell.length_c   1.000
_cell.angle_alpha   90.00
_cell.angle_beta   90.00
_cell.angle_gamma   90.00
#
_symmetry.space_group_name_H-M   'P 1'
#
loop_
_entity.id
_entity.type
_entity.pdbx_description
1 polymer ?
#
loop_
_entity_poly.entity_id
_entity_poly.type
_entity_poly.pdbx_seq_one_letter_code
_entity_poly.pdbx_strand_id
1 'polypeptide(L)'
;MSNLLQQLSDLVLMWRELLTWPPHPLVIVFVAFIICLFFALFALWEIHCINSRRENEEMFGTQLFDEKVSERGFSDKEKRTLDKIIRKSTFENKDAILNSSGLFEQAVTAFYDARNVFDVRDETLEAVERLRNKMNFTASNPLSEIYSTRQFNVGDRIDMIPDNGTLIKRSEIVWRTEKEWAISYDGSDGPAKSFVGRDIRIRWTRPDDAIYSTTVSIRRLDDSANLVLPHSSSLDKRQLRRWVREQVAFPVTAVFENGETLYGTLLDLSAGGIMIGLPKECYPGQHMRIQFELPSFGDEDVEIEILRNLGQRNQEFPNYYCLTASFRGKFGWTQERVLQYLFELSKSKKETKKWVKEV
;
A
#
# COMPACT_ATOMS: atom_id res chain seq x y z
N MET A 1 -52.96 -15.74 -51.62
CA MET A 1 -52.30 -14.43 -51.53
C MET A 1 -53.12 -13.37 -50.80
N SER A 2 -54.46 -13.37 -50.85
CA SER A 2 -55.27 -12.33 -50.18
C SER A 2 -55.18 -12.33 -48.65
N ASN A 3 -55.10 -13.50 -48.01
CA ASN A 3 -55.13 -13.61 -46.54
C ASN A 3 -53.88 -13.04 -45.84
N LEU A 4 -52.72 -13.08 -46.51
CA LEU A 4 -51.44 -12.61 -45.97
C LEU A 4 -51.30 -11.09 -46.09
N LEU A 5 -51.85 -10.51 -47.17
CA LEU A 5 -51.97 -9.07 -47.34
C LEU A 5 -52.98 -8.46 -46.36
N GLN A 6 -54.06 -9.19 -46.05
CA GLN A 6 -55.05 -8.76 -45.06
C GLN A 6 -54.44 -8.75 -43.64
N GLN A 7 -53.74 -9.82 -43.24
CA GLN A 7 -53.03 -9.90 -41.96
C GLN A 7 -51.94 -8.83 -41.81
N LEU A 8 -51.21 -8.51 -42.88
CA LEU A 8 -50.25 -7.41 -42.88
C LEU A 8 -50.94 -6.04 -42.79
N SER A 9 -52.09 -5.86 -43.44
CA SER A 9 -52.85 -4.61 -43.34
C SER A 9 -53.43 -4.38 -41.95
N ASP A 10 -53.89 -5.44 -41.29
CA ASP A 10 -54.43 -5.40 -39.92
C ASP A 10 -53.30 -5.11 -38.91
N LEU A 11 -52.10 -5.69 -39.13
CA LEU A 11 -50.90 -5.35 -38.37
C LEU A 11 -50.54 -3.87 -38.54
N VAL A 12 -50.51 -3.37 -39.77
CA VAL A 12 -50.17 -1.96 -40.05
C VAL A 12 -51.20 -1.00 -39.44
N LEU A 13 -52.49 -1.33 -39.46
CA LEU A 13 -53.55 -0.57 -38.80
C LEU A 13 -53.40 -0.56 -37.28
N MET A 14 -53.09 -1.71 -36.68
CA MET A 14 -52.84 -1.84 -35.23
C MET A 14 -51.61 -1.01 -34.80
N TRP A 15 -50.54 -0.98 -35.60
CA TRP A 15 -49.38 -0.12 -35.35
C TRP A 15 -49.70 1.37 -35.51
N ARG A 16 -50.63 1.73 -36.41
CA ARG A 16 -51.04 3.12 -36.63
C ARG A 16 -51.89 3.67 -35.49
N GLU A 17 -52.74 2.85 -34.88
CA GLU A 17 -53.50 3.21 -33.67
C GLU A 17 -52.60 3.26 -32.42
N LEU A 18 -51.55 2.45 -32.35
CA LEU A 18 -50.54 2.54 -31.29
C LEU A 18 -49.65 3.79 -31.38
N LEU A 19 -49.57 4.43 -32.55
CA LEU A 19 -48.74 5.62 -32.83
C LEU A 19 -49.53 6.95 -32.81
N THR A 20 -50.77 6.98 -32.31
CA THR A 20 -51.50 8.24 -32.16
C THR A 20 -50.94 9.06 -31.01
N TRP A 21 -50.73 10.36 -31.23
CA TRP A 21 -50.23 11.28 -30.20
C TRP A 21 -51.39 11.83 -29.36
N PRO A 22 -51.27 11.87 -28.03
CA PRO A 22 -50.15 11.39 -27.22
C PRO A 22 -50.15 9.86 -27.06
N PRO A 23 -48.96 9.20 -27.12
CA PRO A 23 -48.88 7.75 -26.95
C PRO A 23 -49.36 7.33 -25.57
N HIS A 24 -50.12 6.23 -25.53
CA HIS A 24 -50.65 5.68 -24.28
C HIS A 24 -49.48 5.42 -23.30
N PRO A 25 -49.58 5.78 -22.00
CA PRO A 25 -48.47 5.69 -21.05
C PRO A 25 -47.81 4.30 -20.99
N LEU A 26 -48.60 3.25 -21.18
CA LEU A 26 -48.14 1.85 -21.23
C LEU A 26 -47.20 1.57 -22.41
N VAL A 27 -47.42 2.21 -23.57
CA VAL A 27 -46.56 2.07 -24.75
C VAL A 27 -45.19 2.70 -24.49
N ILE A 28 -45.16 3.85 -23.82
CA ILE A 28 -43.90 4.52 -23.44
C ILE A 28 -43.09 3.63 -22.49
N VAL A 29 -43.73 3.05 -21.47
CA VAL A 29 -43.07 2.14 -20.52
C VAL A 29 -42.54 0.89 -21.23
N PHE A 30 -43.30 0.32 -22.15
CA PHE A 30 -42.89 -0.86 -22.91
C PHE A 30 -41.70 -0.57 -23.83
N VAL A 31 -41.72 0.57 -24.53
CA VAL A 31 -40.58 1.02 -25.37
C VAL A 31 -39.34 1.26 -24.52
N ALA A 32 -39.47 1.92 -23.37
CA ALA A 32 -38.34 2.13 -22.45
C ALA A 32 -37.76 0.81 -21.93
N PHE A 33 -38.60 -0.16 -21.60
CA PHE A 33 -38.17 -1.50 -21.17
C PHE A 33 -37.38 -2.23 -22.27
N ILE A 34 -37.85 -2.18 -23.53
CA ILE A 34 -37.13 -2.78 -24.67
C ILE A 34 -35.77 -2.11 -24.87
N ILE A 35 -35.71 -0.77 -24.77
CA ILE A 35 -34.45 -0.03 -24.90
C ILE A 35 -33.47 -0.42 -23.78
N CYS A 36 -33.94 -0.50 -22.53
CA CYS A 36 -33.11 -0.95 -21.40
C CYS A 36 -32.61 -2.39 -21.59
N LEU A 37 -33.46 -3.30 -22.07
CA LEU A 37 -33.09 -4.68 -22.34
C LEU A 37 -32.02 -4.76 -23.45
N PHE A 38 -32.16 -3.96 -24.50
CA PHE A 38 -31.19 -3.86 -25.58
C PHE A 38 -29.82 -3.38 -25.07
N PHE A 39 -29.79 -2.31 -24.26
CA PHE A 39 -28.53 -1.83 -23.66
C PHE A 39 -27.92 -2.86 -22.69
N ALA A 40 -28.73 -3.57 -21.91
CA ALA A 40 -28.26 -4.63 -21.04
C ALA A 40 -27.63 -5.79 -21.84
N LEU A 41 -28.28 -6.22 -22.93
CA LEU A 41 -27.74 -7.25 -23.83
C LEU A 41 -26.47 -6.79 -24.53
N PHE A 42 -26.43 -5.54 -24.99
CA PHE A 42 -25.23 -4.96 -25.61
C PHE A 42 -24.06 -4.91 -24.62
N ALA A 43 -24.28 -4.48 -23.38
CA ALA A 43 -23.26 -4.47 -22.33
C ALA A 43 -22.77 -5.89 -22.01
N LEU A 44 -23.67 -6.87 -21.91
CA LEU A 44 -23.31 -8.28 -21.70
C LEU A 44 -22.52 -8.85 -22.88
N TRP A 45 -22.88 -8.46 -24.11
CA TRP A 45 -22.15 -8.86 -25.30
C TRP A 45 -20.75 -8.26 -25.36
N GLU A 46 -20.58 -6.97 -25.04
CA GLU A 46 -19.25 -6.37 -24.92
C GLU A 46 -18.40 -7.06 -23.85
N ILE A 47 -18.96 -7.31 -22.66
CA ILE A 47 -18.27 -8.06 -21.60
C ILE A 47 -17.84 -9.44 -22.10
N HIS A 48 -18.72 -10.13 -22.83
CA HIS A 48 -18.42 -11.43 -23.40
C HIS A 48 -17.35 -11.38 -24.48
N CYS A 49 -17.40 -10.40 -25.41
CA CYS A 49 -16.38 -10.20 -26.42
C CYS A 49 -15.03 -9.85 -25.80
N ILE A 50 -14.99 -8.96 -24.80
CA ILE A 50 -13.76 -8.62 -24.05
C ILE A 50 -13.20 -9.87 -23.38
N ASN A 51 -14.04 -10.66 -22.70
CA ASN A 51 -13.58 -11.91 -22.07
C ASN A 51 -13.14 -12.97 -23.08
N SER A 52 -13.81 -13.10 -24.22
CA SER A 52 -13.45 -14.08 -25.25
C SER A 52 -12.14 -13.69 -25.95
N ARG A 53 -11.92 -12.39 -26.23
CA ARG A 53 -10.63 -11.87 -26.71
C ARG A 53 -9.53 -12.11 -25.67
N ARG A 54 -9.84 -11.99 -24.38
CA ARG A 54 -8.89 -12.30 -23.29
C ARG A 54 -8.51 -13.78 -23.22
N GLU A 55 -9.43 -14.68 -23.56
CA GLU A 55 -9.19 -16.12 -23.52
C GLU A 55 -8.53 -16.67 -24.79
N ASN A 56 -8.87 -16.11 -25.97
CA ASN A 56 -8.54 -16.70 -27.28
C ASN A 56 -7.59 -15.89 -28.17
N GLU A 57 -7.45 -14.56 -28.01
CA GLU A 57 -6.44 -13.81 -28.77
C GLU A 57 -5.05 -14.05 -28.18
N GLU A 58 -4.03 -14.02 -29.04
CA GLU A 58 -2.64 -13.82 -28.68
C GLU A 58 -2.48 -12.46 -27.96
N MET A 59 -3.03 -12.32 -26.75
CA MET A 59 -2.65 -11.24 -25.85
C MET A 59 -1.21 -11.44 -25.32
N PHE A 60 -0.45 -12.37 -25.89
CA PHE A 60 0.90 -12.74 -25.54
C PHE A 60 1.83 -12.28 -26.65
N GLY A 61 2.67 -11.30 -26.35
CA GLY A 61 3.73 -10.91 -27.28
C GLY A 61 3.59 -9.51 -27.86
N THR A 62 3.45 -8.49 -27.02
CA THR A 62 4.23 -7.29 -27.36
C THR A 62 5.69 -7.67 -27.10
N GLN A 63 6.54 -7.65 -28.12
CA GLN A 63 7.99 -7.89 -27.97
C GLN A 63 8.58 -7.11 -26.78
N LEU A 64 8.07 -5.90 -26.54
CA LEU A 64 8.41 -5.04 -25.40
C LEU A 64 8.14 -5.67 -24.02
N PHE A 65 7.08 -6.47 -23.86
CA PHE A 65 6.80 -7.16 -22.59
C PHE A 65 7.77 -8.34 -22.41
N ASP A 66 8.02 -9.10 -23.46
CA ASP A 66 8.96 -10.23 -23.43
C ASP A 66 10.40 -9.77 -23.21
N GLU A 67 10.78 -8.61 -23.76
CA GLU A 67 12.04 -7.91 -23.49
C GLU A 67 12.13 -7.50 -22.01
N LYS A 68 11.15 -6.76 -21.48
CA LYS A 68 11.12 -6.35 -20.05
C LYS A 68 11.17 -7.53 -19.09
N VAL A 69 10.50 -8.62 -19.43
CA VAL A 69 10.48 -9.85 -18.64
C VAL A 69 11.83 -10.59 -18.72
N SER A 70 12.50 -10.53 -19.87
CA SER A 70 13.83 -11.11 -20.05
C SER A 70 14.92 -10.29 -19.36
N GLU A 71 14.85 -8.96 -19.38
CA GLU A 71 15.73 -8.05 -18.63
C GLU A 71 15.71 -8.32 -17.11
N ARG A 72 14.57 -8.76 -16.58
CA ARG A 72 14.41 -9.09 -15.15
C ARG A 72 14.86 -10.50 -14.77
N GLY A 73 15.36 -11.28 -15.72
CA GLY A 73 15.87 -12.63 -15.47
C GLY A 73 14.79 -13.60 -14.96
N PHE A 74 13.56 -13.49 -15.46
CA PHE A 74 12.50 -14.45 -15.10
C PHE A 74 12.73 -15.79 -15.81
N SER A 75 12.62 -16.87 -15.05
CA SER A 75 12.61 -18.25 -15.57
C SER A 75 11.32 -18.54 -16.34
N ASP A 76 11.34 -19.54 -17.22
CA ASP A 76 10.15 -19.93 -18.00
C ASP A 76 8.94 -20.28 -17.12
N LYS A 77 9.19 -20.85 -15.93
CA LYS A 77 8.13 -21.15 -14.96
C LYS A 77 7.51 -19.87 -14.39
N GLU A 78 8.33 -18.89 -14.05
CA GLU A 78 7.88 -17.58 -13.58
C GLU A 78 7.11 -16.83 -14.67
N LYS A 79 7.60 -16.85 -15.92
CA LYS A 79 6.91 -16.27 -17.09
C LYS A 79 5.51 -16.87 -17.28
N ARG A 80 5.42 -18.21 -17.30
CA ARG A 80 4.14 -18.93 -17.40
C ARG A 80 3.21 -18.68 -16.21
N THR A 81 3.76 -18.47 -15.02
CA THR A 81 2.98 -18.19 -13.81
C THR A 81 2.44 -16.77 -13.83
N LEU A 82 3.28 -15.80 -14.19
CA LEU A 82 2.90 -14.40 -14.38
C LEU A 82 1.81 -14.28 -15.44
N ASP A 83 1.93 -15.00 -16.57
CA ASP A 83 0.90 -15.09 -17.59
C ASP A 83 -0.45 -15.55 -16.97
N LYS A 84 -0.45 -16.68 -16.26
CA LYS A 84 -1.67 -17.20 -15.60
C LYS A 84 -2.30 -16.21 -14.63
N ILE A 85 -1.49 -15.47 -13.89
CA ILE A 85 -1.94 -14.42 -12.96
C ILE A 85 -2.61 -13.28 -13.75
N ILE A 86 -1.94 -12.79 -14.80
CA ILE A 86 -2.44 -11.71 -15.63
C ILE A 86 -3.76 -12.09 -16.32
N ARG A 87 -3.88 -13.30 -16.88
CA ARG A 87 -5.13 -13.79 -17.52
C ARG A 87 -6.34 -13.82 -16.59
N LYS A 88 -6.09 -13.92 -15.28
CA LYS A 88 -7.15 -13.92 -14.26
C LYS A 88 -7.38 -12.54 -13.65
N SER A 89 -6.54 -11.55 -13.98
CA SER A 89 -6.71 -10.17 -13.56
C SER A 89 -7.68 -9.40 -14.47
N THR A 90 -8.25 -8.33 -13.95
CA THR A 90 -9.18 -7.46 -14.69
C THR A 90 -8.47 -6.40 -15.54
N PHE A 91 -7.14 -6.30 -15.47
CA PHE A 91 -6.36 -5.20 -16.04
C PHE A 91 -6.24 -5.26 -17.57
N GLU A 92 -6.32 -4.08 -18.20
CA GLU A 92 -6.13 -3.92 -19.64
C GLU A 92 -4.65 -3.80 -20.04
N ASN A 93 -3.83 -3.16 -19.20
CA ASN A 93 -2.41 -2.94 -19.45
C ASN A 93 -1.53 -3.92 -18.65
N LYS A 94 -0.89 -4.87 -19.36
CA LYS A 94 -0.03 -5.90 -18.76
C LYS A 94 1.30 -5.36 -18.25
N ASP A 95 1.86 -4.34 -18.89
CA ASP A 95 3.13 -3.74 -18.46
C ASP A 95 3.02 -3.07 -17.09
N ALA A 96 1.82 -2.65 -16.72
CA ALA A 96 1.56 -1.97 -15.45
C ALA A 96 1.81 -2.91 -14.26
N ILE A 97 1.56 -4.23 -14.40
CA ILE A 97 1.79 -5.22 -13.34
C ILE A 97 3.27 -5.35 -12.97
N LEU A 98 4.17 -5.08 -13.93
CA LEU A 98 5.62 -5.15 -13.72
C LEU A 98 6.12 -3.93 -12.94
N ASN A 99 5.37 -2.83 -12.90
CA ASN A 99 5.84 -1.57 -12.34
C ASN A 99 5.06 -1.14 -11.09
N SER A 100 3.95 -1.81 -10.79
CA SER A 100 3.09 -1.51 -9.64
C SER A 100 2.91 -2.72 -8.75
N SER A 101 3.38 -2.60 -7.50
CA SER A 101 3.15 -3.55 -6.42
C SER A 101 1.65 -3.81 -6.22
N GLY A 102 0.81 -2.77 -6.26
CA GLY A 102 -0.63 -2.90 -6.07
C GLY A 102 -1.33 -3.70 -7.15
N LEU A 103 -0.99 -3.45 -8.42
CA LEU A 103 -1.57 -4.21 -9.52
C LEU A 103 -1.13 -5.68 -9.48
N PHE A 104 0.14 -5.93 -9.11
CA PHE A 104 0.63 -7.29 -8.92
C PHE A 104 -0.14 -8.02 -7.81
N GLU A 105 -0.26 -7.44 -6.61
CA GLU A 105 -0.95 -8.09 -5.50
C GLU A 105 -2.45 -8.28 -5.74
N GLN A 106 -3.10 -7.33 -6.44
CA GLN A 106 -4.50 -7.49 -6.86
C GLN A 106 -4.66 -8.66 -7.84
N ALA A 107 -3.75 -8.80 -8.81
CA ALA A 107 -3.79 -9.92 -9.74
C ALA A 107 -3.53 -11.27 -9.04
N VAL A 108 -2.57 -11.31 -8.11
CA VAL A 108 -2.28 -12.50 -7.29
C VAL A 108 -3.49 -12.89 -6.45
N THR A 109 -4.16 -11.91 -5.83
CA THR A 109 -5.38 -12.12 -5.05
C THR A 109 -6.48 -12.70 -5.94
N ALA A 110 -6.76 -12.10 -7.10
CA ALA A 110 -7.76 -12.60 -8.04
C ALA A 110 -7.45 -14.04 -8.53
N PHE A 111 -6.17 -14.34 -8.78
CA PHE A 111 -5.73 -15.68 -9.16
C PHE A 111 -5.99 -16.70 -8.04
N TYR A 112 -5.73 -16.35 -6.78
CA TYR A 112 -5.96 -17.21 -5.63
C TYR A 112 -7.44 -17.36 -5.29
N ASP A 113 -8.24 -16.30 -5.41
CA ASP A 113 -9.68 -16.35 -5.16
C ASP A 113 -10.37 -17.25 -6.20
N ALA A 114 -9.92 -17.21 -7.45
CA ALA A 114 -10.49 -18.04 -8.52
C ALA A 114 -10.14 -19.53 -8.43
N ARG A 115 -8.98 -19.88 -7.85
CA ARG A 115 -8.49 -21.28 -7.80
C ARG A 115 -8.46 -21.89 -6.41
N ASN A 116 -8.74 -21.10 -5.37
CA ASN A 116 -8.41 -21.39 -3.97
C ASN A 116 -6.89 -21.64 -3.78
N VAL A 117 -6.23 -20.78 -2.99
CA VAL A 117 -4.77 -20.85 -2.79
C VAL A 117 -4.26 -22.21 -2.28
N PHE A 118 -5.10 -22.95 -1.54
CA PHE A 118 -4.74 -24.26 -0.99
C PHE A 118 -4.69 -25.36 -2.06
N ASP A 119 -5.37 -25.18 -3.19
CA ASP A 119 -5.40 -26.13 -4.32
C ASP A 119 -4.31 -25.84 -5.37
N VAL A 120 -3.59 -24.73 -5.21
CA VAL A 120 -2.48 -24.36 -6.08
C VAL A 120 -1.22 -25.13 -5.68
N ARG A 121 -0.54 -25.71 -6.68
CA ARG A 121 0.72 -26.46 -6.49
C ARG A 121 1.80 -25.55 -5.92
N ASP A 122 2.58 -26.08 -4.96
CA ASP A 122 3.62 -25.33 -4.25
C ASP A 122 4.66 -24.70 -5.19
N GLU A 123 5.07 -25.40 -6.26
CA GLU A 123 5.96 -24.85 -7.29
C GLU A 123 5.44 -23.53 -7.92
N THR A 124 4.12 -23.39 -8.04
CA THR A 124 3.49 -22.19 -8.60
C THR A 124 3.49 -21.08 -7.58
N LEU A 125 3.22 -21.41 -6.31
CA LEU A 125 3.25 -20.46 -5.20
C LEU A 125 4.65 -19.89 -4.98
N GLU A 126 5.67 -20.76 -5.00
CA GLU A 126 7.06 -20.30 -4.96
C GLU A 126 7.42 -19.41 -6.15
N ALA A 127 6.87 -19.69 -7.34
CA ALA A 127 7.08 -18.84 -8.50
C ALA A 127 6.45 -17.45 -8.31
N VAL A 128 5.27 -17.35 -7.66
CA VAL A 128 4.66 -16.07 -7.29
C VAL A 128 5.55 -15.31 -6.29
N GLU A 129 6.04 -15.99 -5.26
CA GLU A 129 6.94 -15.38 -4.28
C GLU A 129 8.24 -14.89 -4.91
N ARG A 130 8.87 -15.70 -5.79
CA ARG A 130 10.06 -15.29 -6.53
C ARG A 130 9.80 -14.10 -7.46
N LEU A 131 8.67 -14.07 -8.14
CA LEU A 131 8.26 -12.91 -8.96
C LEU A 131 8.19 -11.65 -8.08
N ARG A 132 7.49 -11.71 -6.94
CA ARG A 132 7.37 -10.59 -6.00
C ARG A 132 8.74 -10.08 -5.55
N ASN A 133 9.65 -11.00 -5.21
CA ASN A 133 11.00 -10.68 -4.78
C ASN A 133 11.85 -10.05 -5.90
N LYS A 134 11.83 -10.62 -7.11
CA LYS A 134 12.58 -10.08 -8.27
C LYS A 134 12.07 -8.71 -8.71
N MET A 135 10.76 -8.46 -8.56
CA MET A 135 10.17 -7.14 -8.82
C MET A 135 10.34 -6.17 -7.65
N ASN A 136 10.91 -6.63 -6.53
CA ASN A 136 11.13 -5.86 -5.31
C ASN A 136 9.83 -5.26 -4.74
N PHE A 137 8.73 -6.02 -4.84
CA PHE A 137 7.39 -5.67 -4.32
C PHE A 137 7.17 -6.20 -2.90
N THR A 138 8.20 -6.08 -2.06
CA THR A 138 8.21 -6.57 -0.68
C THR A 138 8.22 -5.40 0.31
N ALA A 139 7.90 -5.68 1.57
CA ALA A 139 7.99 -4.67 2.63
C ALA A 139 9.41 -4.14 2.85
N SER A 140 10.45 -4.89 2.47
CA SER A 140 11.84 -4.44 2.54
C SER A 140 12.13 -3.24 1.63
N ASN A 141 11.40 -3.06 0.53
CA ASN A 141 11.57 -1.93 -0.38
C ASN A 141 10.74 -0.72 0.08
N PRO A 142 11.32 0.33 0.67
CA PRO A 142 10.58 1.47 1.22
C PRO A 142 9.70 2.21 0.20
N LEU A 143 10.01 2.08 -1.09
CA LEU A 143 9.24 2.69 -2.18
C LEU A 143 8.09 1.81 -2.67
N SER A 144 8.08 0.52 -2.32
CA SER A 144 6.99 -0.38 -2.64
C SER A 144 5.83 -0.09 -1.71
N GLU A 145 4.66 0.13 -2.29
CA GLU A 145 3.40 0.16 -1.55
C GLU A 145 3.01 -1.25 -1.09
N ILE A 146 2.27 -1.31 0.03
CA ILE A 146 1.85 -2.56 0.66
C ILE A 146 0.33 -2.67 0.60
N TYR A 147 -0.12 -3.79 0.02
CA TYR A 147 -1.52 -4.10 -0.26
C TYR A 147 -1.96 -5.44 0.34
N SER A 148 -1.02 -6.33 0.66
CA SER A 148 -1.34 -7.62 1.27
C SER A 148 -0.38 -7.99 2.39
N THR A 149 -0.87 -8.75 3.38
CA THR A 149 -0.02 -9.35 4.42
C THR A 149 1.01 -10.34 3.85
N ARG A 150 0.87 -10.79 2.59
CA ARG A 150 1.92 -11.58 1.89
C ARG A 150 3.23 -10.83 1.72
N GLN A 151 3.16 -9.50 1.72
CA GLN A 151 4.33 -8.64 1.53
C GLN A 151 5.08 -8.37 2.83
N PHE A 152 4.50 -8.69 3.99
CA PHE A 152 5.17 -8.52 5.29
C PHE A 152 6.40 -9.42 5.39
N ASN A 153 7.42 -8.98 6.11
CA ASN A 153 8.64 -9.76 6.27
C ASN A 153 8.52 -10.70 7.47
N VAL A 154 9.15 -11.86 7.35
CA VAL A 154 9.40 -12.72 8.51
C VAL A 154 10.34 -11.96 9.46
N GLY A 155 10.04 -12.02 10.77
CA GLY A 155 10.73 -11.26 11.81
C GLY A 155 10.13 -9.87 12.07
N ASP A 156 9.18 -9.41 11.25
CA ASP A 156 8.51 -8.13 11.52
C ASP A 156 7.71 -8.21 12.82
N ARG A 157 7.80 -7.15 13.62
CA ARG A 157 6.98 -6.99 14.82
C ARG A 157 5.59 -6.47 14.44
N ILE A 158 4.58 -7.10 15.01
CA ILE A 158 3.18 -6.73 14.82
C ILE A 158 2.50 -6.59 16.18
N ASP A 159 1.45 -5.78 16.20
CA ASP A 159 0.56 -5.67 17.33
C ASP A 159 -0.70 -6.51 17.05
N MET A 160 -1.01 -7.46 17.93
CA MET A 160 -2.26 -8.20 17.98
C MET A 160 -3.21 -7.53 18.95
N ILE A 161 -4.41 -7.21 18.48
CA ILE A 161 -5.46 -6.55 19.25
C ILE A 161 -6.71 -7.44 19.20
N PRO A 162 -7.04 -8.14 20.30
CA PRO A 162 -8.25 -8.96 20.35
C PRO A 162 -9.53 -8.10 20.37
N ASP A 163 -10.64 -8.62 19.84
CA ASP A 163 -11.92 -7.90 19.66
C ASP A 163 -12.52 -7.28 20.93
N ASN A 164 -12.24 -7.84 22.09
CA ASN A 164 -12.67 -7.31 23.39
C ASN A 164 -11.90 -6.04 23.83
N GLY A 165 -11.00 -5.51 22.99
CA GLY A 165 -10.27 -4.27 23.23
C GLY A 165 -9.22 -4.37 24.32
N THR A 166 -8.87 -5.58 24.77
CA THR A 166 -7.79 -5.79 25.75
C THR A 166 -6.42 -5.38 25.21
N LEU A 167 -5.47 -5.28 26.15
CA LEU A 167 -4.08 -4.87 25.99
C LEU A 167 -3.48 -5.27 24.63
N ILE A 168 -2.89 -4.30 23.93
CA ILE A 168 -2.15 -4.51 22.69
C ILE A 168 -1.01 -5.50 22.96
N LYS A 169 -1.03 -6.66 22.27
CA LYS A 169 0.00 -7.69 22.41
C LYS A 169 1.02 -7.56 21.30
N ARG A 170 2.30 -7.64 21.66
CA ARG A 170 3.38 -7.62 20.68
C ARG A 170 3.69 -9.05 20.26
N SER A 171 3.60 -9.29 18.97
CA SER A 171 3.91 -10.56 18.32
C SER A 171 4.95 -10.33 17.24
N GLU A 172 5.52 -11.41 16.74
CA GLU A 172 6.48 -11.41 15.64
C GLU A 172 6.02 -12.39 14.57
N ILE A 173 6.24 -12.05 13.30
CA ILE A 173 5.97 -12.96 12.19
C ILE A 173 7.02 -14.08 12.18
N VAL A 174 6.61 -15.30 12.51
CA VAL A 174 7.53 -16.44 12.64
C VAL A 174 7.84 -17.06 11.28
N TRP A 175 6.80 -17.23 10.45
CA TRP A 175 6.92 -17.74 9.10
C TRP A 175 5.77 -17.23 8.24
N ARG A 176 6.00 -17.24 6.92
CA ARG A 176 5.02 -16.76 5.93
C ARG A 176 5.18 -17.54 4.63
N THR A 177 4.07 -18.04 4.10
CA THR A 177 3.96 -18.68 2.78
C THR A 177 2.97 -17.91 1.92
N GLU A 178 2.64 -18.35 0.70
CA GLU A 178 1.54 -17.73 -0.07
C GLU A 178 0.14 -18.09 0.46
N LYS A 179 0.02 -19.23 1.15
CA LYS A 179 -1.25 -19.78 1.66
C LYS A 179 -1.66 -19.12 2.98
N GLU A 180 -0.70 -19.04 3.89
CA GLU A 180 -0.91 -18.60 5.27
C GLU A 180 0.41 -18.19 5.91
N TRP A 181 0.31 -17.61 7.09
CA TRP A 181 1.43 -17.09 7.87
C TRP A 181 1.15 -17.28 9.37
N ALA A 182 2.19 -17.26 10.20
CA ALA A 182 2.05 -17.42 11.64
C ALA A 182 2.77 -16.35 12.43
N ILE A 183 2.22 -16.07 13.60
CA ILE A 183 2.72 -15.06 14.53
C ILE A 183 2.95 -15.69 15.90
N SER A 184 4.01 -15.25 16.57
CA SER A 184 4.32 -15.71 17.92
C SER A 184 3.30 -15.20 18.93
N TYR A 185 3.06 -16.00 19.97
CA TYR A 185 2.19 -15.63 21.07
C TYR A 185 2.82 -16.06 22.40
N ASP A 186 2.89 -15.13 23.35
CA ASP A 186 3.64 -15.26 24.59
C ASP A 186 2.84 -15.88 25.75
N GLY A 187 1.57 -16.21 25.54
CA GLY A 187 0.71 -16.78 26.59
C GLY A 187 0.15 -15.76 27.58
N SER A 188 0.39 -14.46 27.38
CA SER A 188 0.08 -13.43 28.37
C SER A 188 -1.42 -13.26 28.70
N ASP A 189 -2.33 -13.66 27.81
CA ASP A 189 -3.79 -13.65 28.02
C ASP A 189 -4.39 -15.07 28.02
N GLY A 190 -3.64 -16.04 28.54
CA GLY A 190 -4.07 -17.43 28.64
C GLY A 190 -3.65 -18.27 27.44
N PRO A 191 -4.20 -19.49 27.28
CA PRO A 191 -3.70 -20.45 26.30
C PRO A 191 -3.99 -20.01 24.86
N ALA A 192 -3.03 -20.19 23.95
CA ALA A 192 -3.15 -19.88 22.52
C ALA A 192 -4.41 -20.51 21.89
N LYS A 193 -4.78 -21.72 22.35
CA LYS A 193 -5.97 -22.44 21.89
C LYS A 193 -7.27 -21.65 22.06
N SER A 194 -7.34 -20.75 23.04
CA SER A 194 -8.53 -19.93 23.27
C SER A 194 -8.77 -18.89 22.18
N PHE A 195 -7.75 -18.58 21.38
CA PHE A 195 -7.84 -17.63 20.27
C PHE A 195 -8.23 -18.26 18.94
N VAL A 196 -8.16 -19.60 18.82
CA VAL A 196 -8.54 -20.29 17.58
C VAL A 196 -10.02 -20.05 17.25
N GLY A 197 -10.29 -19.63 16.01
CA GLY A 197 -11.62 -19.27 15.52
C GLY A 197 -12.07 -17.86 15.90
N ARG A 198 -11.28 -17.09 16.66
CA ARG A 198 -11.59 -15.70 16.98
C ARG A 198 -11.01 -14.74 15.97
N ASP A 199 -11.71 -13.62 15.78
CA ASP A 199 -11.22 -12.48 15.04
C ASP A 199 -10.26 -11.66 15.91
N ILE A 200 -9.15 -11.26 15.28
CA ILE A 200 -8.18 -10.37 15.87
C ILE A 200 -7.82 -9.30 14.87
N ARG A 201 -7.62 -8.08 15.36
CA ARG A 201 -7.05 -7.00 14.57
C ARG A 201 -5.54 -7.05 14.65
N ILE A 202 -4.91 -7.24 13.50
CA ILE A 202 -3.47 -7.10 13.35
C ILE A 202 -3.14 -5.67 12.96
N ARG A 203 -2.07 -5.14 13.55
CA ARG A 203 -1.49 -3.86 13.19
C ARG A 203 0.02 -4.02 12.98
N TRP A 204 0.45 -3.82 11.74
CA TRP A 204 1.86 -3.76 11.38
C TRP A 204 2.26 -2.30 11.14
N THR A 205 3.33 -1.86 11.79
CA THR A 205 3.83 -0.50 11.64
C THR A 205 5.05 -0.55 10.73
N ARG A 206 4.93 0.02 9.54
CA ARG A 206 6.09 0.25 8.69
C ARG A 206 6.76 1.55 9.12
N PRO A 207 8.05 1.52 9.51
CA PRO A 207 8.77 2.75 9.82
C PRO A 207 8.67 3.74 8.66
N ASP A 208 8.48 5.01 9.01
CA ASP A 208 8.49 6.17 8.08
C ASP A 208 7.39 6.23 7.00
N ASP A 209 6.50 5.23 6.92
CA ASP A 209 5.39 5.18 5.97
C ASP A 209 4.04 5.26 6.69
N ALA A 210 3.53 4.11 7.13
CA ALA A 210 2.17 4.01 7.62
C ALA A 210 2.00 2.84 8.58
N ILE A 211 0.88 2.89 9.29
CA ILE A 211 0.33 1.74 9.99
C ILE A 211 -0.61 1.03 9.02
N TYR A 212 -0.39 -0.26 8.83
CA TYR A 212 -1.27 -1.13 8.08
C TYR A 212 -2.02 -2.01 9.07
N SER A 213 -3.35 -2.06 8.97
CA SER A 213 -4.17 -2.89 9.86
C SER A 213 -5.24 -3.67 9.13
N THR A 214 -5.57 -4.84 9.66
CA THR A 214 -6.60 -5.72 9.09
C THR A 214 -7.14 -6.64 10.18
N THR A 215 -8.37 -7.11 10.00
CA THR A 215 -9.01 -8.05 10.92
C THR A 215 -9.00 -9.42 10.27
N VAL A 216 -8.49 -10.43 10.98
CA VAL A 216 -8.38 -11.80 10.48
C VAL A 216 -8.76 -12.80 11.57
N SER A 217 -9.41 -13.88 11.16
CA SER A 217 -9.73 -14.99 12.06
C SER A 217 -8.55 -15.94 12.19
N ILE A 218 -8.19 -16.31 13.42
CA ILE A 218 -7.13 -17.30 13.67
C ILE A 218 -7.65 -18.67 13.27
N ARG A 219 -6.96 -19.36 12.36
CA ARG A 219 -7.42 -20.64 11.80
C ARG A 219 -7.07 -21.82 12.69
N ARG A 220 -5.83 -21.87 13.14
CA ARG A 220 -5.26 -23.01 13.88
C ARG A 220 -4.01 -22.57 14.62
N LEU A 221 -3.44 -23.51 15.36
CA LEU A 221 -2.08 -23.40 15.87
C LEU A 221 -1.12 -24.21 15.01
N ASP A 222 0.15 -23.83 14.99
CA ASP A 222 1.23 -24.71 14.53
C ASP A 222 1.77 -25.58 15.68
N ASP A 223 2.75 -26.42 15.39
CA ASP A 223 3.35 -27.35 16.35
C ASP A 223 4.06 -26.65 17.51
N SER A 224 4.44 -25.37 17.33
CA SER A 224 5.06 -24.52 18.35
C SER A 224 4.06 -23.60 19.06
N ALA A 225 2.75 -23.86 18.89
CA ALA A 225 1.65 -23.06 19.44
C ALA A 225 1.60 -21.60 18.95
N ASN A 226 2.20 -21.29 17.80
CA ASN A 226 2.02 -20.00 17.13
C ASN A 226 0.62 -19.90 16.51
N LEU A 227 0.10 -18.69 16.39
CA LEU A 227 -1.22 -18.44 15.81
C LEU A 227 -1.11 -18.39 14.29
N VAL A 228 -1.80 -19.29 13.59
CA VAL A 228 -1.79 -19.37 12.12
C VAL A 228 -2.98 -18.58 11.55
N LEU A 229 -2.68 -17.68 10.62
CA LEU A 229 -3.63 -16.71 10.07
C LEU A 229 -3.73 -16.83 8.54
N PRO A 230 -4.91 -16.57 7.97
CA PRO A 230 -5.03 -16.35 6.54
C PRO A 230 -4.35 -15.04 6.13
N HIS A 231 -4.00 -14.93 4.85
CA HIS A 231 -3.63 -13.64 4.29
C HIS A 231 -4.84 -12.74 4.08
N SER A 232 -4.60 -11.43 4.19
CA SER A 232 -5.56 -10.40 3.81
C SER A 232 -4.99 -9.55 2.67
N SER A 233 -5.84 -9.22 1.71
CA SER A 233 -5.60 -8.25 0.63
C SER A 233 -6.30 -6.90 0.90
N SER A 234 -6.98 -6.78 2.04
CA SER A 234 -7.66 -5.57 2.47
C SER A 234 -6.97 -5.03 3.71
N LEU A 235 -6.10 -4.04 3.49
CA LEU A 235 -5.34 -3.37 4.54
C LEU A 235 -5.85 -1.92 4.69
N ASP A 236 -6.22 -1.55 5.91
CA ASP A 236 -6.43 -0.15 6.28
C ASP A 236 -5.07 0.52 6.48
N LYS A 237 -4.73 1.46 5.59
CA LYS A 237 -3.50 2.24 5.63
C LYS A 237 -3.75 3.58 6.32
N ARG A 238 -3.15 3.76 7.50
CA ARG A 238 -3.10 5.04 8.20
C ARG A 238 -1.70 5.64 8.10
N GLN A 239 -1.54 6.67 7.26
CA GLN A 239 -0.29 7.41 7.12
C GLN A 239 0.16 7.95 8.49
N LEU A 240 1.41 7.65 8.87
CA LEU A 240 1.94 8.02 10.18
C LEU A 240 2.29 9.50 10.28
N ARG A 241 2.76 10.07 9.16
CA ARG A 241 3.31 11.42 9.12
C ARG A 241 2.70 12.22 7.98
N ARG A 242 2.35 13.47 8.30
CA ARG A 242 1.95 14.48 7.32
C ARG A 242 3.13 14.97 6.48
N TRP A 243 4.34 14.92 7.04
CA TRP A 243 5.55 15.50 6.45
C TRP A 243 6.65 14.44 6.30
N VAL A 244 7.37 14.50 5.18
CA VAL A 244 8.57 13.71 4.93
C VAL A 244 9.66 14.12 5.91
N ARG A 245 10.42 13.15 6.44
CA ARG A 245 11.58 13.34 7.30
C ARG A 245 12.82 12.84 6.58
N GLU A 246 13.89 13.61 6.63
CA GLU A 246 15.20 13.20 6.15
C GLU A 246 16.21 13.22 7.30
N GLN A 247 17.08 12.22 7.32
CA GLN A 247 18.25 12.23 8.19
C GLN A 247 19.24 13.27 7.68
N VAL A 248 19.70 14.14 8.56
CA VAL A 248 20.66 15.21 8.29
C VAL A 248 21.69 15.26 9.41
N ALA A 249 22.77 16.00 9.20
CA ALA A 249 23.80 16.20 10.21
C ALA A 249 24.27 17.66 10.16
N PHE A 250 23.39 18.59 10.55
CA PHE A 250 23.71 20.02 10.54
C PHE A 250 24.16 20.47 11.93
N PRO A 251 25.24 21.26 12.04
CA PRO A 251 25.57 21.89 13.31
C PRO A 251 24.43 22.85 13.70
N VAL A 252 24.08 22.85 14.98
CA VAL A 252 23.02 23.71 15.50
C VAL A 252 23.44 24.36 16.82
N THR A 253 23.07 25.63 16.98
CA THR A 253 23.23 26.37 18.22
C THR A 253 21.86 26.49 18.89
N ALA A 254 21.71 25.94 20.08
CA ALA A 254 20.48 25.98 20.86
C ALA A 254 20.60 27.00 21.99
N VAL A 255 19.67 27.95 22.04
CA VAL A 255 19.56 29.01 23.04
C VAL A 255 18.33 28.73 23.91
N PHE A 256 18.56 28.44 25.18
CA PHE A 256 17.52 28.18 26.17
C PHE A 256 16.89 29.48 26.66
N GLU A 257 15.69 29.41 27.26
CA GLU A 257 15.00 30.59 27.81
C GLU A 257 15.82 31.34 28.89
N ASN A 258 16.70 30.64 29.60
CA ASN A 258 17.62 31.23 30.59
C ASN A 258 18.85 31.92 29.97
N GLY A 259 18.95 31.97 28.63
CA GLY A 259 20.08 32.53 27.88
C GLY A 259 21.28 31.59 27.74
N GLU A 260 21.24 30.39 28.32
CA GLU A 260 22.27 29.37 28.14
C GLU A 260 22.32 28.94 26.67
N THR A 261 23.53 28.86 26.11
CA THR A 261 23.75 28.46 24.72
C THR A 261 24.51 27.15 24.68
N LEU A 262 23.99 26.16 23.95
CA LEU A 262 24.61 24.87 23.73
C LEU A 262 24.78 24.61 22.23
N TYR A 263 25.87 23.93 21.88
CA TYR A 263 26.09 23.44 20.54
C TYR A 263 25.67 21.98 20.45
N GLY A 264 25.04 21.61 19.35
CA GLY A 264 24.61 20.26 19.06
C GLY A 264 24.52 20.00 17.56
N THR A 265 23.78 18.96 17.21
CA THR A 265 23.59 18.54 15.82
C THR A 265 22.12 18.29 15.53
N LEU A 266 21.62 18.81 14.42
CA LEU A 266 20.34 18.40 13.84
C LEU A 266 20.51 17.03 13.18
N LEU A 267 19.75 16.04 13.65
CA LEU A 267 19.85 14.64 13.24
C LEU A 267 18.76 14.25 12.23
N ASP A 268 17.56 14.82 12.36
CA ASP A 268 16.51 14.71 11.35
C ASP A 268 15.78 16.04 11.15
N LEU A 269 15.26 16.21 9.94
CA LEU A 269 14.52 17.41 9.53
C LEU A 269 13.26 17.04 8.77
N SER A 270 12.14 17.63 9.15
CA SER A 270 10.89 17.68 8.38
C SER A 270 10.26 19.05 8.45
N ALA A 271 9.28 19.31 7.59
CA ALA A 271 8.48 20.52 7.66
C ALA A 271 7.59 20.63 8.93
N GLY A 272 7.46 19.56 9.72
CA GLY A 272 6.64 19.56 10.94
C GLY A 272 7.44 19.55 12.25
N GLY A 273 8.75 19.38 12.17
CA GLY A 273 9.60 19.21 13.35
C GLY A 273 10.91 18.51 13.02
N ILE A 274 11.70 18.31 14.06
CA ILE A 274 13.10 17.93 13.97
C ILE A 274 13.48 16.93 15.06
N MET A 275 14.65 16.34 14.89
CA MET A 275 15.38 15.66 15.93
C MET A 275 16.73 16.36 16.11
N ILE A 276 17.03 16.77 17.34
CA ILE A 276 18.26 17.46 17.71
C ILE A 276 19.02 16.63 18.75
N GLY A 277 20.33 16.51 18.56
CA GLY A 277 21.27 15.97 19.53
C GLY A 277 21.90 17.09 20.34
N LEU A 278 21.68 17.12 21.66
CA LEU A 278 22.30 18.08 22.58
C LEU A 278 23.14 17.36 23.65
N PRO A 279 24.21 17.97 24.17
CA PRO A 279 25.01 17.39 25.25
C PRO A 279 24.31 17.41 26.62
N LYS A 280 23.10 17.99 26.69
CA LYS A 280 22.32 18.17 27.91
C LYS A 280 20.95 17.53 27.78
N GLU A 281 20.51 16.89 28.86
CA GLU A 281 19.17 16.35 28.94
C GLU A 281 18.13 17.48 28.96
N CYS A 282 17.06 17.32 28.18
CA CYS A 282 15.93 18.25 28.11
C CYS A 282 14.62 17.50 28.37
N TYR A 283 13.63 18.20 28.92
CA TYR A 283 12.34 17.61 29.26
C TYR A 283 11.24 17.99 28.25
N PRO A 284 10.21 17.13 28.07
CA PRO A 284 9.05 17.46 27.24
C PRO A 284 8.38 18.78 27.65
N GLY A 285 7.94 19.56 26.68
CA GLY A 285 7.33 20.89 26.86
C GLY A 285 8.34 22.03 27.03
N GLN A 286 9.63 21.74 27.15
CA GLN A 286 10.67 22.77 27.24
C GLN A 286 10.81 23.50 25.90
N HIS A 287 10.92 24.84 25.95
CA HIS A 287 11.18 25.65 24.76
C HIS A 287 12.64 26.06 24.67
N MET A 288 13.09 26.22 23.43
CA MET A 288 14.38 26.81 23.10
C MET A 288 14.34 27.37 21.68
N ARG A 289 15.27 28.26 21.37
CA ARG A 289 15.51 28.74 20.02
C ARG A 289 16.70 28.01 19.45
N ILE A 290 16.64 27.61 18.19
CA ILE A 290 17.76 26.97 17.52
C ILE A 290 18.15 27.74 16.26
N GLN A 291 19.45 27.75 15.99
CA GLN A 291 20.05 28.36 14.80
C GLN A 291 20.85 27.31 14.05
N PHE A 292 20.57 27.13 12.77
CA PHE A 292 21.29 26.20 11.90
C PHE A 292 21.31 26.73 10.47
N GLU A 293 22.31 26.33 9.70
CA GLU A 293 22.40 26.67 8.27
C GLU A 293 21.68 25.60 7.45
N LEU A 294 20.66 26.00 6.68
CA LEU A 294 19.99 25.13 5.71
C LEU A 294 20.69 25.25 4.35
N PRO A 295 21.21 24.16 3.76
CA PRO A 295 21.89 24.22 2.48
C PRO A 295 21.02 24.86 1.40
N SER A 296 21.60 25.75 0.59
CA SER A 296 20.94 26.55 -0.45
C SER A 296 20.01 27.67 0.05
N PHE A 297 19.70 27.74 1.34
CA PHE A 297 18.75 28.71 1.90
C PHE A 297 19.36 29.64 2.98
N GLY A 298 20.50 29.26 3.56
CA GLY A 298 21.26 30.05 4.53
C GLY A 298 20.83 29.80 5.97
N ASP A 299 21.14 30.76 6.86
CA ASP A 299 20.85 30.64 8.29
C ASP A 299 19.35 30.69 8.59
N GLU A 300 18.90 29.71 9.36
CA GLU A 300 17.54 29.61 9.86
C GLU A 300 17.55 29.70 11.39
N ASP A 301 16.62 30.48 11.94
CA ASP A 301 16.50 30.78 13.36
C ASP A 301 15.05 30.55 13.80
N VAL A 302 14.83 29.48 14.58
CA VAL A 302 13.49 28.97 14.84
C VAL A 302 13.29 28.59 16.30
N GLU A 303 12.09 28.89 16.80
CA GLU A 303 11.66 28.42 18.11
C GLU A 303 11.15 26.99 18.02
N ILE A 304 11.51 26.17 19.01
CA ILE A 304 11.11 24.77 19.09
C ILE A 304 10.58 24.44 20.49
N GLU A 305 9.73 23.43 20.53
CA GLU A 305 9.25 22.78 21.76
C GLU A 305 9.71 21.32 21.75
N ILE A 306 10.37 20.89 22.83
CA ILE A 306 10.78 19.50 22.99
C ILE A 306 9.55 18.63 23.22
N LEU A 307 9.36 17.61 22.38
CA LEU A 307 8.26 16.66 22.49
C LEU A 307 8.65 15.46 23.35
N ARG A 308 9.81 14.87 23.09
CA ARG A 308 10.29 13.65 23.76
C ARG A 308 11.81 13.60 23.78
N ASN A 309 12.36 13.12 24.88
CA ASN A 309 13.75 12.70 24.99
C ASN A 309 13.85 11.19 24.70
N LEU A 310 14.68 10.81 23.72
CA LEU A 310 14.91 9.42 23.32
C LEU A 310 16.16 8.83 23.99
N GLY A 311 16.90 9.62 24.77
CA GLY A 311 18.16 9.25 25.40
C GLY A 311 19.35 9.27 24.44
N GLN A 312 20.48 8.72 24.88
CA GLN A 312 21.71 8.58 24.09
C GLN A 312 21.63 7.33 23.22
N ARG A 313 20.85 7.39 22.13
CA ARG A 313 20.61 6.24 21.23
C ARG A 313 21.36 6.30 19.91
N ASN A 314 21.98 7.44 19.57
CA ASN A 314 22.69 7.60 18.32
C ASN A 314 24.15 7.12 18.47
N GLN A 315 24.54 6.12 17.67
CA GLN A 315 25.90 5.57 17.67
C GLN A 315 26.94 6.55 17.13
N GLU A 316 26.56 7.42 16.19
CA GLU A 316 27.45 8.45 15.63
C GLU A 316 27.66 9.62 16.61
N PHE A 317 26.69 9.86 17.49
CA PHE A 317 26.71 10.93 18.49
C PHE A 317 26.42 10.41 19.90
N PRO A 318 27.29 9.57 20.48
CA PRO A 318 27.04 8.90 21.76
C PRO A 318 26.94 9.86 22.95
N ASN A 319 27.57 11.04 22.82
CA ASN A 319 27.58 12.07 23.86
C ASN A 319 26.31 12.94 23.85
N TYR A 320 25.41 12.76 22.89
CA TYR A 320 24.23 13.59 22.73
C TYR A 320 22.94 12.86 23.13
N TYR A 321 22.11 13.56 23.89
CA TYR A 321 20.72 13.20 24.09
C TYR A 321 19.95 13.51 22.81
N CYS A 322 19.27 12.50 22.26
CA CYS A 322 18.46 12.64 21.07
C CYS A 322 17.06 13.14 21.46
N LEU A 323 16.72 14.35 21.06
CA LEU A 323 15.49 15.04 21.43
C LEU A 323 14.64 15.24 20.19
N THR A 324 13.38 14.83 20.23
CA THR A 324 12.40 15.18 19.20
C THR A 324 11.74 16.49 19.57
N ALA A 325 11.58 17.39 18.59
CA ALA A 325 10.99 18.70 18.81
C ALA A 325 10.08 19.11 17.65
N SER A 326 9.10 19.96 17.93
CA SER A 326 8.26 20.63 16.92
C SER A 326 8.56 22.11 16.85
N PHE A 327 8.51 22.68 15.65
CA PHE A 327 8.63 24.12 15.47
C PHE A 327 7.44 24.86 16.09
N ARG A 328 7.70 26.07 16.60
CA ARG A 328 6.70 27.01 17.13
C ARG A 328 6.83 28.39 16.47
N GLY A 329 5.78 29.19 16.61
CA GLY A 329 5.77 30.58 16.14
C GLY A 329 5.56 30.74 14.63
N LYS A 330 6.08 31.84 14.06
CA LYS A 330 5.96 32.20 12.64
C LYS A 330 6.93 31.38 11.77
N PHE A 331 6.71 30.07 11.73
CA PHE A 331 7.56 29.11 11.02
C PHE A 331 7.21 28.96 9.52
N GLY A 332 6.17 29.62 9.00
CA GLY A 332 5.68 29.37 7.63
C GLY A 332 6.72 29.52 6.51
N TRP A 333 7.61 30.51 6.60
CA TRP A 333 8.67 30.72 5.61
C TRP A 333 9.78 29.66 5.69
N THR A 334 10.30 29.39 6.88
CA THR A 334 11.29 28.32 7.09
C THR A 334 10.69 26.95 6.76
N GLN A 335 9.41 26.72 7.05
CA GLN A 335 8.69 25.51 6.68
C GLN A 335 8.72 25.25 5.17
N GLU A 336 8.44 26.28 4.38
CA GLU A 336 8.46 26.18 2.91
C GLU A 336 9.87 25.92 2.39
N ARG A 337 10.89 26.59 2.93
CA ARG A 337 12.30 26.35 2.57
C ARG A 337 12.76 24.94 2.93
N VAL A 338 12.40 24.46 4.12
CA VAL A 338 12.64 23.08 4.53
C VAL A 338 11.95 22.10 3.59
N LEU A 339 10.71 22.36 3.17
CA LEU A 339 10.02 21.52 2.18
C LEU A 339 10.74 21.48 0.84
N GLN A 340 11.16 22.64 0.33
CA GLN A 340 11.91 22.75 -0.93
C GLN A 340 13.23 21.99 -0.85
N TYR A 341 14.00 22.17 0.23
CA TYR A 341 15.23 21.43 0.49
C TYR A 341 15.02 19.92 0.51
N LEU A 342 14.01 19.43 1.24
CA LEU A 342 13.70 18.00 1.32
C LEU A 342 13.30 17.41 -0.04
N PHE A 343 12.59 18.20 -0.85
CA PHE A 343 12.23 17.82 -2.21
C PHE A 343 13.46 17.70 -3.13
N GLU A 344 14.38 18.67 -3.06
CA GLU A 344 15.65 18.65 -3.79
C GLU A 344 16.53 17.46 -3.41
N LEU A 345 16.66 17.17 -2.11
CA LEU A 345 17.34 15.98 -1.59
C LEU A 345 16.72 14.68 -2.12
N SER A 346 15.39 14.59 -2.12
CA SER A 346 14.68 13.40 -2.59
C SER A 346 14.92 13.16 -4.07
N LYS A 347 14.93 14.24 -4.87
CA LYS A 347 15.20 14.20 -6.30
C LYS A 347 16.64 13.76 -6.58
N SER A 348 17.62 14.35 -5.90
CA SER A 348 19.04 13.99 -6.09
C SER A 348 19.31 12.54 -5.70
N LYS A 349 18.77 12.04 -4.58
CA LYS A 349 18.88 10.63 -4.18
C LYS A 349 18.31 9.67 -5.24
N LYS A 350 17.21 10.04 -5.89
CA LYS A 350 16.59 9.26 -6.96
C LYS A 350 17.47 9.22 -8.21
N GLU A 351 18.09 10.35 -8.57
CA GLU A 351 19.01 10.45 -9.69
C GLU A 351 20.30 9.65 -9.43
N THR A 352 20.95 9.81 -8.28
CA THR A 352 22.18 9.06 -7.92
C THR A 352 21.95 7.54 -7.93
N LYS A 353 20.80 7.07 -7.44
CA LYS A 353 20.44 5.64 -7.50
C LYS A 353 20.15 5.12 -8.91
N LYS A 354 19.76 5.99 -9.84
CA LYS A 354 19.57 5.63 -11.25
C LYS A 354 20.93 5.43 -11.93
N TRP A 355 21.88 6.34 -11.69
CA TRP A 355 23.25 6.23 -12.20
C TRP A 355 24.01 5.01 -11.65
N VAL A 356 23.88 4.70 -10.35
CA VAL A 356 24.51 3.51 -9.75
C VAL A 356 23.93 2.18 -10.28
N LYS A 357 22.76 2.21 -10.94
CA LYS A 357 22.18 1.03 -11.61
C LYS A 357 22.56 0.93 -13.09
N GLU A 358 23.06 2.00 -13.69
CA GLU A 358 23.45 2.07 -15.10
C GLU A 358 24.96 1.88 -15.32
N VAL A 359 25.74 1.78 -14.22
CA VAL A 359 27.15 1.36 -14.18
C VAL A 359 27.23 -0.06 -13.64
#